data_AF-A0A7S3ZFI1-F1
#
_entry.id   AF-A0A7S3ZFI1-F1
#
_cell.length_a   1.000
_cell.length_b   1.000
_cell.length_c   1.000
_cell.angle_alpha   90.00
_cell.angle_beta   90.00
_cell.angle_gamma   90.00
#
_symmetry.space_group_name_H-M   'P 1'
#
loop_
_entity.id
_entity.type
_entity.pdbx_description
1 polymer ?
#
loop_
_entity_poly.entity_id
_entity_poly.type
_entity_poly.pdbx_seq_one_letter_code
_entity_poly.pdbx_strand_id
1 'polypeptide(L)'
;GKPKVSRREMISAGMATVAGLSTLPAASARSDSSGGMWRSTYGMETPRKQFAKEEQVFPLRFVTYLTRFLLNYDAKSSKFWEQAGANIPLSYTSEQVREMRLRQYGDFAASVELGLKPFESKEGIIALTTALSNTFTSNSAKRQLSILFSFLTNDDQPVSYIESLIAEADNATVSQITVTDAGSGYLRPPAVRISSPIGRSGATATAKAAMEA
;
A
#
# COMPACT_ATOMS: atom_id res chain seq x y z
N GLY A 1 14.13 50.31 29.40
CA GLY A 1 13.05 50.81 28.53
C GLY A 1 13.40 50.53 27.08
N LYS A 2 12.44 50.06 26.27
CA LYS A 2 12.58 49.83 24.81
C LYS A 2 12.82 51.15 24.05
N PRO A 3 13.35 51.11 22.81
CA PRO A 3 12.50 51.08 21.60
C PRO A 3 13.02 50.08 20.52
N LYS A 4 12.23 49.20 19.90
CA LYS A 4 11.28 49.32 18.75
C LYS A 4 11.88 49.73 17.38
N VAL A 5 12.13 48.70 16.55
CA VAL A 5 11.74 48.43 15.14
C VAL A 5 11.87 49.55 14.08
N SER A 6 12.58 49.28 12.97
CA SER A 6 12.00 49.25 11.60
C SER A 6 13.02 48.78 10.55
N ARG A 7 12.59 47.81 9.73
CA ARG A 7 13.33 47.20 8.61
C ARG A 7 12.75 47.80 7.32
N ARG A 8 13.38 48.86 6.80
CA ARG A 8 13.17 49.43 5.46
C ARG A 8 14.53 49.91 4.96
N GLU A 9 14.70 49.87 3.63
CA GLU A 9 15.94 50.08 2.86
C GLU A 9 16.78 48.80 2.80
N MET A 10 16.97 48.18 1.64
CA MET A 10 17.69 48.63 0.44
C MET A 10 17.51 47.50 -0.62
N ILE A 11 17.53 47.63 -1.96
CA ILE A 11 17.99 48.63 -2.92
C ILE A 11 17.26 48.35 -4.25
N SER A 12 16.95 49.43 -4.95
CA SER A 12 16.55 49.53 -6.36
C SER A 12 17.73 49.41 -7.32
N ALA A 13 17.63 48.59 -8.37
CA ALA A 13 18.32 48.72 -9.67
C ALA A 13 17.84 47.57 -10.57
N GLY A 14 17.41 47.71 -11.81
CA GLY A 14 17.19 48.83 -12.71
C GLY A 14 16.40 48.29 -13.91
N MET A 15 15.57 49.14 -14.53
CA MET A 15 14.83 48.83 -15.75
C MET A 15 15.74 48.89 -16.98
N ALA A 16 15.61 47.94 -17.90
CA ALA A 16 15.74 48.17 -19.33
C ALA A 16 14.96 47.10 -20.11
N THR A 17 14.00 47.55 -20.91
CA THR A 17 13.17 46.78 -21.83
C THR A 17 13.79 46.68 -23.22
N VAL A 18 13.52 45.58 -23.93
CA VAL A 18 13.00 45.48 -25.32
C VAL A 18 13.70 44.40 -26.17
N ALA A 19 12.85 43.48 -26.67
CA ALA A 19 12.90 42.69 -27.89
C ALA A 19 13.96 41.60 -28.08
N GLY A 20 13.44 40.40 -28.42
CA GLY A 20 14.01 39.62 -29.51
C GLY A 20 14.44 38.20 -29.17
N LEU A 21 13.81 37.26 -29.88
CA LEU A 21 14.37 35.99 -30.33
C LEU A 21 14.64 34.88 -29.29
N SER A 22 13.72 33.92 -29.33
CA SER A 22 13.91 32.50 -29.03
C SER A 22 15.29 31.95 -29.37
N THR A 23 16.06 31.54 -28.36
CA THR A 23 16.92 30.34 -28.35
C THR A 23 17.16 29.89 -26.90
N LEU A 24 16.81 28.63 -26.60
CA LEU A 24 17.13 27.97 -25.33
C LEU A 24 18.55 27.41 -25.40
N PRO A 25 19.41 27.60 -24.39
CA PRO A 25 20.54 26.71 -24.18
C PRO A 25 20.14 25.55 -23.27
N ALA A 26 20.43 24.33 -23.74
CA ALA A 26 20.41 23.12 -22.94
C ALA A 26 21.43 23.23 -21.80
N ALA A 27 20.97 23.02 -20.57
CA ALA A 27 21.83 22.77 -19.42
C ALA A 27 21.50 21.39 -18.86
N SER A 28 22.37 20.44 -19.16
CA SER A 28 22.42 19.13 -18.54
C SER A 28 22.76 19.21 -17.05
N ALA A 29 22.33 18.14 -16.37
CA ALA A 29 22.82 17.60 -15.11
C ALA A 29 22.19 18.14 -13.80
N ARG A 30 21.42 17.25 -13.15
CA ARG A 30 21.94 16.58 -11.96
C ARG A 30 21.30 15.21 -11.75
N SER A 31 22.15 14.20 -11.83
CA SER A 31 21.98 12.89 -11.19
C SER A 31 21.88 13.11 -9.69
N ASP A 32 20.84 12.58 -9.05
CA ASP A 32 20.98 12.13 -7.67
C ASP A 32 20.17 10.85 -7.45
N SER A 33 20.91 9.78 -7.18
CA SER A 33 20.43 8.45 -6.87
C SER A 33 20.45 8.27 -5.36
N SER A 34 19.29 8.20 -4.70
CA SER A 34 19.19 7.60 -3.36
C SER A 34 17.76 7.14 -3.02
N GLY A 35 17.57 5.82 -3.02
CA GLY A 35 16.94 5.13 -1.88
C GLY A 35 15.45 5.26 -1.60
N GLY A 36 14.58 5.43 -2.59
CA GLY A 36 13.12 5.30 -2.42
C GLY A 36 12.47 4.62 -3.63
N MET A 37 11.68 3.56 -3.39
CA MET A 37 11.03 2.76 -4.46
C MET A 37 9.90 3.50 -5.20
N TRP A 38 9.65 4.77 -4.87
CA TRP A 38 8.55 5.57 -5.40
C TRP A 38 9.10 6.80 -6.12
N ARG A 39 8.85 6.91 -7.43
CA ARG A 39 9.22 8.07 -8.27
C ARG A 39 7.99 8.94 -8.51
N SER A 40 8.15 10.25 -8.38
CA SER A 40 7.11 11.25 -8.67
C SER A 40 6.94 11.45 -10.19
N THR A 41 5.72 11.32 -10.69
CA THR A 41 5.34 11.61 -12.09
C THR A 41 4.65 12.97 -12.18
N TYR A 42 5.35 14.04 -11.82
CA TYR A 42 4.83 15.41 -12.02
C TYR A 42 4.89 15.75 -13.53
N GLY A 43 3.73 15.91 -14.17
CA GLY A 43 3.63 16.52 -15.51
C GLY A 43 3.23 15.63 -16.69
N MET A 44 2.70 14.42 -16.48
CA MET A 44 2.05 13.69 -17.57
C MET A 44 0.54 14.00 -17.61
N GLU A 45 0.11 14.74 -18.63
CA GLU A 45 -1.30 14.88 -18.97
C GLU A 45 -1.84 13.52 -19.41
N THR A 46 -2.74 12.91 -18.63
CA THR A 46 -3.47 11.71 -19.06
C THR A 46 -4.74 12.11 -19.82
N PRO A 47 -4.92 11.72 -21.10
CA PRO A 47 -6.18 11.91 -21.82
C PRO A 47 -7.24 11.00 -21.21
N ARG A 48 -8.25 11.61 -20.58
CA ARG A 48 -9.35 10.97 -19.85
C ARG A 48 -10.43 10.38 -20.79
N LYS A 49 -10.03 9.65 -21.85
CA LYS A 49 -10.95 9.00 -22.79
C LYS A 49 -10.42 7.63 -23.23
N GLN A 50 -10.87 6.58 -22.54
CA GLN A 50 -11.35 5.29 -23.09
C GLN A 50 -11.46 4.29 -21.93
N PHE A 51 -12.63 4.19 -21.31
CA PHE A 51 -12.98 3.01 -20.51
C PHE A 51 -13.35 1.87 -21.46
N ALA A 52 -12.38 1.43 -22.27
CA ALA A 52 -12.41 0.08 -22.78
C ALA A 52 -12.10 -0.82 -21.57
N LYS A 53 -12.98 -1.79 -21.37
CA LYS A 53 -13.05 -2.73 -20.26
C LYS A 53 -11.88 -3.71 -20.33
N GLU A 54 -10.65 -3.22 -20.22
CA GLU A 54 -9.49 -4.05 -19.94
C GLU A 54 -9.66 -4.51 -18.49
N GLU A 55 -9.79 -5.82 -18.33
CA GLU A 55 -9.87 -6.49 -17.05
C GLU A 55 -8.52 -6.33 -16.36
N GLN A 56 -8.30 -5.15 -15.77
CA GLN A 56 -7.14 -4.88 -14.96
C GLN A 56 -7.15 -5.87 -13.80
N VAL A 57 -6.03 -6.58 -13.62
CA VAL A 57 -5.83 -7.56 -12.54
C VAL A 57 -6.18 -6.94 -11.19
N PHE A 58 -5.83 -5.67 -10.99
CA PHE A 58 -6.24 -4.87 -9.85
C PHE A 58 -7.37 -3.89 -10.23
N PRO A 59 -8.63 -4.18 -9.90
CA PRO A 59 -9.73 -3.29 -10.24
C PRO A 59 -9.67 -1.99 -9.44
N LEU A 60 -10.29 -0.91 -9.95
CA LEU A 60 -10.29 0.41 -9.29
C LEU A 60 -10.71 0.36 -7.81
N ARG A 61 -11.69 -0.49 -7.46
CA ARG A 61 -12.13 -0.70 -6.06
C ARG A 61 -11.00 -1.23 -5.17
N PHE A 62 -10.16 -2.13 -5.68
CA PHE A 62 -9.00 -2.68 -4.99
C PHE A 62 -7.98 -1.57 -4.75
N VAL A 63 -7.60 -0.82 -5.80
CA VAL A 63 -6.63 0.28 -5.70
C VAL A 63 -7.12 1.35 -4.71
N THR A 64 -8.39 1.75 -4.82
CA THR A 64 -8.99 2.74 -3.94
C THR A 64 -8.97 2.27 -2.49
N TYR A 65 -9.29 1.00 -2.24
CA TYR A 65 -9.30 0.46 -0.89
C TYR A 65 -7.87 0.31 -0.33
N LEU A 66 -6.92 -0.19 -1.12
CA LEU A 66 -5.52 -0.30 -0.73
C LEU A 66 -4.94 1.08 -0.40
N THR A 67 -5.27 2.10 -1.19
CA THR A 67 -4.86 3.49 -0.92
C THR A 67 -5.32 3.93 0.47
N ARG A 68 -6.60 3.72 0.81
CA ARG A 68 -7.13 4.02 2.15
C ARG A 68 -6.48 3.18 3.23
N PHE A 69 -6.23 1.90 2.96
CA PHE A 69 -5.55 1.02 3.89
C PHE A 69 -4.16 1.55 4.23
N LEU A 70 -3.35 1.90 3.22
CA LEU A 70 -2.01 2.45 3.43
C LEU A 70 -2.05 3.77 4.22
N LEU A 71 -2.97 4.68 3.91
CA LEU A 71 -3.11 5.93 4.66
C LEU A 71 -3.43 5.72 6.16
N ASN A 72 -4.11 4.63 6.52
CA ASN A 72 -4.51 4.34 7.89
C ASN A 72 -3.53 3.44 8.65
N TYR A 73 -2.86 2.52 7.97
CA TYR A 73 -2.05 1.47 8.60
C TYR A 73 -0.54 1.60 8.33
N ASP A 74 -0.13 2.27 7.25
CA ASP A 74 1.29 2.54 6.97
C ASP A 74 1.71 3.91 7.52
N ALA A 75 2.65 3.88 8.46
CA ALA A 75 3.15 5.08 9.12
C ALA A 75 3.81 6.07 8.16
N LYS A 76 4.45 5.58 7.08
CA LYS A 76 5.09 6.46 6.09
C LYS A 76 4.04 7.18 5.24
N SER A 77 3.05 6.44 4.74
CA SER A 77 1.93 6.98 3.96
C SER A 77 1.10 7.97 4.79
N SER A 78 0.84 7.65 6.05
CA SER A 78 0.13 8.55 6.98
C SER A 78 0.89 9.86 7.20
N LYS A 79 2.19 9.81 7.48
CA LYS A 79 3.03 11.03 7.62
C LYS A 79 3.06 11.86 6.35
N PHE A 80 3.18 11.24 5.18
CA PHE A 80 3.11 11.94 3.90
C PHE A 80 1.77 12.68 3.76
N TRP A 81 0.66 12.03 4.12
CA TRP A 81 -0.69 12.59 4.03
C TRP A 81 -0.94 13.77 4.99
N GLU A 82 -0.37 13.70 6.20
CA GLU A 82 -0.35 14.80 7.17
C GLU A 82 0.44 16.00 6.65
N GLN A 83 1.65 15.77 6.14
CA GLN A 83 2.50 16.82 5.56
C GLN A 83 1.84 17.48 4.34
N ALA A 84 1.23 16.68 3.47
CA ALA A 84 0.48 17.20 2.32
C ALA A 84 -0.70 18.08 2.77
N GLY A 85 -1.34 17.75 3.91
CA GLY A 85 -2.39 18.56 4.50
C GLY A 85 -1.89 19.85 5.14
N ALA A 86 -0.73 19.82 5.78
CA ALA A 86 -0.11 20.98 6.42
C ALA A 86 0.27 22.09 5.42
N ASN A 87 0.51 21.74 4.16
CA ASN A 87 0.80 22.68 3.08
C ASN A 87 -0.45 23.39 2.53
N ILE A 88 -1.66 23.06 3.01
CA ILE A 88 -2.89 23.70 2.55
C ILE A 88 -3.04 25.06 3.24
N PRO A 89 -3.20 26.17 2.49
CA PRO A 89 -3.34 27.48 3.08
C PRO A 89 -4.57 27.58 4.00
N LEU A 90 -4.39 28.18 5.18
CA LEU A 90 -5.48 28.41 6.14
C LEU A 90 -6.56 29.38 5.63
N SER A 91 -6.28 30.12 4.56
CA SER A 91 -7.23 31.01 3.89
C SER A 91 -8.23 30.29 2.99
N TYR A 92 -8.03 28.99 2.73
CA TYR A 92 -8.89 28.24 1.83
C TYR A 92 -10.25 27.96 2.46
N THR A 93 -11.29 27.98 1.63
CA THR A 93 -12.63 27.54 2.04
C THR A 93 -12.67 26.02 2.17
N SER A 94 -13.68 25.50 2.88
CA SER A 94 -13.90 24.05 3.01
C SER A 94 -13.98 23.33 1.66
N GLU A 95 -14.59 23.96 0.65
CA GLU A 95 -14.67 23.40 -0.71
C GLU A 95 -13.30 23.36 -1.39
N GLN A 96 -12.52 24.42 -1.30
CA GLN A 96 -11.16 24.45 -1.85
C GLN A 96 -10.25 23.42 -1.16
N VAL A 97 -10.37 23.28 0.17
CA VAL A 97 -9.67 22.23 0.91
C VAL A 97 -10.11 20.86 0.42
N ARG A 98 -11.42 20.63 0.23
CA ARG A 98 -11.94 19.35 -0.29
C ARG A 98 -11.39 19.04 -1.67
N GLU A 99 -11.42 19.99 -2.60
CA GLU A 99 -10.87 19.80 -3.95
C GLU A 99 -9.36 19.49 -3.92
N MET A 100 -8.60 20.22 -3.11
CA MET A 100 -7.17 19.96 -2.92
C MET A 100 -6.92 18.56 -2.33
N ARG A 101 -7.68 18.15 -1.30
CA ARG A 101 -7.53 16.82 -0.69
C ARG A 101 -7.95 15.70 -1.63
N LEU A 102 -8.99 15.89 -2.43
CA LEU A 102 -9.40 14.94 -3.48
C LEU A 102 -8.30 14.78 -4.54
N ARG A 103 -7.67 15.88 -4.96
CA ARG A 103 -6.54 15.84 -5.90
C ARG A 103 -5.34 15.09 -5.31
N GLN A 104 -4.93 15.45 -4.08
CA GLN A 104 -3.85 14.77 -3.37
C GLN A 104 -4.12 13.26 -3.22
N TYR A 105 -5.37 12.88 -2.93
CA TYR A 105 -5.77 11.48 -2.86
C TYR A 105 -5.64 10.78 -4.21
N GLY A 106 -6.11 11.42 -5.29
CA GLY A 106 -6.01 10.89 -6.64
C GLY A 106 -4.56 10.66 -7.08
N ASP A 107 -3.68 11.62 -6.82
CA ASP A 107 -2.25 11.52 -7.15
C ASP A 107 -1.56 10.39 -6.38
N PHE A 108 -1.92 10.22 -5.10
CA PHE A 108 -1.42 9.12 -4.28
C PHE A 108 -1.96 7.75 -4.75
N ALA A 109 -3.25 7.67 -5.08
CA ALA A 109 -3.86 6.45 -5.61
C ALA A 109 -3.23 6.02 -6.95
N ALA A 110 -2.94 6.97 -7.85
CA ALA A 110 -2.24 6.70 -9.11
C ALA A 110 -0.82 6.15 -8.86
N SER A 111 -0.13 6.65 -7.84
CA SER A 111 1.18 6.14 -7.44
C SER A 111 1.09 4.70 -6.91
N VAL A 112 0.05 4.39 -6.13
CA VAL A 112 -0.23 3.02 -5.65
C VAL A 112 -0.51 2.08 -6.82
N GLU A 113 -1.33 2.49 -7.78
CA GLU A 113 -1.63 1.71 -9.00
C GLU A 113 -0.36 1.39 -9.79
N LEU A 114 0.52 2.36 -9.99
CA LEU A 114 1.81 2.15 -10.65
C LEU A 114 2.69 1.14 -9.89
N GLY A 115 2.65 1.18 -8.55
CA GLY A 115 3.38 0.24 -7.69
C GLY A 115 2.84 -1.19 -7.73
N LEU A 116 1.60 -1.39 -8.19
CA LEU A 116 0.99 -2.71 -8.33
C LEU A 116 1.36 -3.41 -9.65
N LYS A 117 1.84 -2.66 -10.65
CA LYS A 117 2.26 -3.20 -11.97
C LYS A 117 3.15 -4.45 -11.88
N PRO A 118 4.15 -4.55 -10.98
CA PRO A 118 4.99 -5.75 -10.87
C PRO A 118 4.26 -7.00 -10.34
N PHE A 119 3.08 -6.82 -9.75
CA PHE A 119 2.32 -7.89 -9.09
C PHE A 119 1.09 -8.35 -9.89
N GLU A 120 0.98 -7.98 -11.17
CA GLU A 120 -0.15 -8.33 -12.04
C GLU A 120 -0.22 -9.83 -12.41
N SER A 121 0.78 -10.66 -12.05
CA SER A 121 0.68 -12.11 -12.20
C SER A 121 0.05 -12.78 -10.98
N LYS A 122 -0.45 -14.01 -11.13
CA LYS A 122 -0.98 -14.81 -10.00
C LYS A 122 0.06 -14.99 -8.89
N GLU A 123 1.31 -15.26 -9.25
CA GLU A 123 2.43 -15.34 -8.30
C GLU A 123 2.71 -13.98 -7.66
N GLY A 124 2.55 -12.89 -8.43
CA GLY A 124 2.66 -11.51 -7.96
C GLY A 124 1.62 -11.18 -6.89
N ILE A 125 0.36 -11.56 -7.10
CA ILE A 125 -0.71 -11.37 -6.10
C ILE A 125 -0.38 -12.13 -4.81
N ILE A 126 0.11 -13.36 -4.92
CA ILE A 126 0.53 -14.15 -3.75
C ILE A 126 1.70 -13.48 -3.03
N ALA A 127 2.70 -13.00 -3.77
CA ALA A 127 3.84 -12.29 -3.22
C ALA A 127 3.43 -10.98 -2.52
N LEU A 128 2.51 -10.21 -3.13
CA LEU A 128 1.94 -9.00 -2.55
C LEU A 128 1.17 -9.31 -1.26
N THR A 129 0.29 -10.31 -1.29
CA THR A 129 -0.50 -10.74 -0.12
C THR A 129 0.41 -11.12 1.03
N THR A 130 1.46 -11.90 0.72
CA THR A 130 2.46 -12.34 1.69
C THR A 130 3.28 -11.17 2.25
N ALA A 131 3.70 -10.23 1.40
CA ALA A 131 4.46 -9.06 1.83
C ALA A 131 3.62 -8.15 2.74
N LEU A 132 2.36 -7.88 2.38
CA LEU A 132 1.46 -7.05 3.17
C LEU A 132 1.09 -7.71 4.49
N SER A 133 0.77 -9.01 4.51
CA SER A 133 0.41 -9.73 5.74
C SER A 133 1.57 -9.83 6.74
N ASN A 134 2.81 -9.94 6.24
CA ASN A 134 4.01 -9.94 7.08
C ASN A 134 4.35 -8.53 7.61
N THR A 135 4.05 -7.49 6.84
CA THR A 135 4.30 -6.10 7.24
C THR A 135 3.26 -5.60 8.25
N PHE A 136 1.98 -5.92 8.03
CA PHE A 136 0.86 -5.41 8.82
C PHE A 136 0.28 -6.50 9.72
N THR A 137 0.79 -6.58 10.96
CA THR A 137 0.53 -7.70 11.87
C THR A 137 -0.66 -7.51 12.81
N SER A 138 -1.26 -6.31 12.89
CA SER A 138 -2.39 -6.06 13.78
C SER A 138 -3.65 -6.79 13.31
N ASN A 139 -4.49 -7.25 14.26
CA ASN A 139 -5.71 -7.99 13.94
C ASN A 139 -6.68 -7.17 13.08
N SER A 140 -6.78 -5.86 13.32
CA SER A 140 -7.57 -4.97 12.47
C SER A 140 -7.01 -4.90 11.05
N ALA A 141 -5.69 -4.76 10.89
CA ALA A 141 -5.07 -4.72 9.56
C ALA A 141 -5.29 -6.03 8.79
N LYS A 142 -5.16 -7.19 9.44
CA LYS A 142 -5.42 -8.49 8.80
C LYS A 142 -6.84 -8.60 8.25
N ARG A 143 -7.85 -8.16 9.01
CA ARG A 143 -9.25 -8.12 8.54
C ARG A 143 -9.45 -7.15 7.37
N GLN A 144 -8.76 -6.01 7.38
CA GLN A 144 -8.87 -5.08 6.25
C GLN A 144 -8.14 -5.63 5.02
N LEU A 145 -7.02 -6.34 5.19
CA LEU A 145 -6.34 -7.02 4.09
C LEU A 145 -7.21 -8.15 3.50
N SER A 146 -7.92 -8.93 4.32
CA SER A 146 -8.81 -9.96 3.82
C SER A 146 -9.95 -9.37 2.97
N ILE A 147 -10.53 -8.24 3.40
CA ILE A 147 -11.53 -7.49 2.60
C ILE A 147 -10.90 -6.91 1.32
N LEU A 148 -9.67 -6.38 1.40
CA LEU A 148 -8.98 -5.84 0.23
C LEU A 148 -8.83 -6.92 -0.85
N PHE A 149 -8.29 -8.08 -0.49
CA PHE A 149 -8.08 -9.17 -1.43
C PHE A 149 -9.38 -9.83 -1.91
N SER A 150 -10.50 -9.65 -1.18
CA SER A 150 -11.80 -10.11 -1.66
C SER A 150 -12.32 -9.32 -2.87
N PHE A 151 -11.72 -8.16 -3.19
CA PHE A 151 -12.12 -7.35 -4.34
C PHE A 151 -11.50 -7.76 -5.67
N LEU A 152 -10.52 -8.67 -5.67
CA LEU A 152 -9.97 -9.27 -6.88
C LEU A 152 -11.05 -10.11 -7.61
N THR A 153 -10.82 -10.38 -8.88
CA THR A 153 -11.62 -11.30 -9.68
C THR A 153 -11.53 -12.72 -9.12
N ASN A 154 -12.58 -13.53 -9.28
CA ASN A 154 -12.65 -14.87 -8.70
C ASN A 154 -11.48 -15.78 -9.13
N ASP A 155 -10.97 -15.60 -10.35
CA ASP A 155 -9.89 -16.43 -10.90
C ASP A 155 -8.50 -16.10 -10.33
N ASP A 156 -8.35 -14.93 -9.72
CA ASP A 156 -7.08 -14.39 -9.19
C ASP A 156 -7.12 -14.17 -7.67
N GLN A 157 -8.27 -14.40 -7.04
CA GLN A 157 -8.46 -14.22 -5.61
C GLN A 157 -7.67 -15.26 -4.80
N PRO A 158 -6.80 -14.84 -3.85
CA PRO A 158 -6.03 -15.76 -3.03
C PRO A 158 -6.86 -16.27 -1.84
N VAL A 159 -7.86 -17.12 -2.11
CA VAL A 159 -8.86 -17.57 -1.11
C VAL A 159 -8.22 -18.19 0.13
N SER A 160 -7.25 -19.10 -0.04
CA SER A 160 -6.56 -19.75 1.09
C SER A 160 -5.79 -18.77 1.98
N TYR A 161 -5.26 -17.69 1.41
CA TYR A 161 -4.60 -16.63 2.18
C TYR A 161 -5.61 -15.74 2.90
N ILE A 162 -6.75 -15.45 2.27
CA ILE A 162 -7.86 -14.71 2.89
C ILE A 162 -8.39 -15.45 4.11
N GLU A 163 -8.62 -16.76 4.00
CA GLU A 163 -9.04 -17.63 5.11
C GLU A 163 -8.01 -17.61 6.25
N SER A 164 -6.71 -17.74 5.92
CA SER A 164 -5.64 -17.66 6.92
C SER A 164 -5.61 -16.30 7.63
N LEU A 165 -5.78 -15.19 6.89
CA LEU A 165 -5.81 -13.84 7.47
C LEU A 165 -6.97 -13.64 8.45
N ILE A 166 -8.15 -14.14 8.10
CA ILE A 166 -9.34 -14.05 8.96
C ILE A 166 -9.16 -14.92 10.21
N ALA A 167 -8.76 -16.18 10.03
CA ALA A 167 -8.52 -17.11 11.14
C ALA A 167 -7.49 -16.56 12.13
N GLU A 168 -6.40 -15.97 11.63
CA GLU A 168 -5.40 -15.33 12.48
C GLU A 168 -5.90 -14.07 13.18
N ALA A 169 -6.71 -13.25 12.50
CA ALA A 169 -7.24 -12.02 13.10
C ALA A 169 -8.21 -12.30 14.25
N ASP A 170 -8.93 -13.42 14.17
CA ASP A 170 -9.87 -13.87 15.19
C ASP A 170 -9.18 -14.68 16.29
N ASN A 171 -7.84 -14.81 16.26
CA ASN A 171 -7.06 -15.66 17.16
C ASN A 171 -7.64 -17.08 17.24
N ALA A 172 -8.15 -17.61 16.11
CA ALA A 172 -8.76 -18.92 16.09
C ALA A 172 -7.72 -19.98 16.48
N THR A 173 -8.03 -20.78 17.49
CA THR A 173 -7.17 -21.87 17.96
C THR A 173 -7.83 -23.21 17.67
N VAL A 174 -7.06 -24.15 17.10
CA VAL A 174 -7.47 -25.55 17.05
C VAL A 174 -7.26 -26.15 18.43
N SER A 175 -8.35 -26.51 19.12
CA SER A 175 -8.30 -27.07 20.48
C SER A 175 -8.02 -28.57 20.50
N GLN A 176 -8.51 -29.32 19.50
CA GLN A 176 -8.39 -30.77 19.44
C GLN A 176 -8.39 -31.27 18.00
N ILE A 177 -7.53 -32.25 17.72
CA ILE A 177 -7.54 -33.04 16.48
C ILE A 177 -7.67 -34.50 16.92
N THR A 178 -8.79 -35.15 16.59
CA THR A 178 -9.02 -36.56 16.91
C THR A 178 -8.90 -37.38 15.63
N VAL A 179 -8.01 -38.38 15.65
CA VAL A 179 -7.89 -39.37 14.57
C VAL A 179 -8.91 -40.47 14.83
N THR A 180 -9.97 -40.53 14.02
CA THR A 180 -11.07 -41.49 14.21
C THR A 180 -10.80 -42.86 13.61
N ASP A 181 -9.86 -42.95 12.67
CA ASP A 181 -9.37 -44.21 12.11
C ASP A 181 -7.87 -44.06 11.81
N ALA A 182 -7.05 -44.87 12.48
CA ALA A 182 -5.60 -44.86 12.32
C ALA A 182 -5.13 -45.73 11.14
N GLY A 183 -6.04 -46.49 10.51
CA GLY A 183 -5.71 -47.51 9.52
C GLY A 183 -4.99 -48.73 10.12
N SER A 184 -4.71 -49.73 9.28
CA SER A 184 -3.93 -50.91 9.65
C SER A 184 -3.04 -51.38 8.50
N GLY A 185 -2.06 -52.25 8.78
CA GLY A 185 -1.18 -52.85 7.76
C GLY A 185 0.13 -52.10 7.49
N TYR A 186 0.48 -51.10 8.31
CA TYR A 186 1.73 -50.36 8.14
C TYR A 186 2.94 -51.16 8.64
N LEU A 187 3.96 -51.33 7.78
CA LEU A 187 5.26 -51.88 8.15
C LEU A 187 6.17 -50.86 8.86
N ARG A 188 5.80 -49.57 8.83
CA ARG A 188 6.49 -48.46 9.51
C ARG A 188 5.43 -47.47 10.04
N PRO A 189 5.61 -46.89 11.24
CA PRO A 189 4.64 -45.95 11.80
C PRO A 189 4.34 -44.78 10.85
N PRO A 190 3.07 -44.40 10.62
CA PRO A 190 2.73 -43.25 9.80
C PRO A 190 3.16 -41.95 10.48
N ALA A 191 3.67 -40.99 9.69
CA ALA A 191 4.08 -39.69 10.19
C ALA A 191 2.95 -38.66 10.00
N VAL A 192 2.47 -38.07 11.11
CA VAL A 192 1.54 -36.94 11.09
C VAL A 192 2.34 -35.65 11.21
N ARG A 193 2.11 -34.68 10.32
CA ARG A 193 2.79 -33.38 10.33
C ARG A 193 1.76 -32.26 10.37
N ILE A 194 2.02 -31.27 11.22
CA ILE A 194 1.30 -29.99 11.22
C ILE A 194 2.25 -28.96 10.62
N SER A 195 1.88 -28.41 9.47
CA SER A 195 2.66 -27.38 8.79
C SER A 195 2.42 -26.00 9.40
N SER A 196 3.36 -25.10 9.19
CA SER A 196 3.16 -23.68 9.49
C SER A 196 1.98 -23.12 8.70
N PRO A 197 1.32 -22.05 9.21
CA PRO A 197 0.32 -21.31 8.45
C PRO A 197 0.85 -20.80 7.11
N ILE A 198 -0.04 -20.70 6.12
CA ILE A 198 0.29 -20.27 4.76
C ILE A 198 0.90 -18.86 4.78
N GLY A 199 1.96 -18.64 4.00
CA GLY A 199 2.60 -17.33 3.87
C GLY A 199 3.44 -16.88 5.06
N ARG A 200 3.56 -17.71 6.12
CA ARG A 200 4.39 -17.42 7.29
C ARG A 200 5.56 -18.38 7.43
N SER A 201 6.75 -17.83 7.62
CA SER A 201 7.93 -18.56 8.09
C SER A 201 8.11 -18.35 9.59
N GLY A 202 8.49 -19.40 10.33
CA GLY A 202 8.85 -19.32 11.75
C GLY A 202 7.71 -19.46 12.78
N ALA A 203 6.46 -19.64 12.36
CA ALA A 203 5.37 -20.00 13.28
C ALA A 203 5.40 -21.51 13.58
N THR A 204 5.86 -21.90 14.77
CA THR A 204 5.92 -23.30 15.20
C THR A 204 4.57 -23.75 15.76
N ALA A 205 3.89 -24.66 15.05
CA ALA A 205 2.77 -25.39 15.61
C ALA A 205 3.30 -26.46 16.59
N THR A 206 2.82 -26.43 17.84
CA THR A 206 3.16 -27.44 18.84
C THR A 206 1.93 -28.31 19.08
N ALA A 207 2.07 -29.62 18.88
CA ALA A 207 1.03 -30.59 19.21
C ALA A 207 1.57 -31.66 20.15
N LYS A 208 0.75 -32.04 21.13
CA LYS A 208 1.03 -33.14 22.05
C LYS A 208 0.07 -34.27 21.73
N ALA A 209 0.59 -35.41 21.27
CA ALA A 209 -0.20 -36.61 21.14
C ALA A 209 -0.42 -37.24 22.52
N ALA A 210 -1.66 -37.59 22.84
CA ALA A 210 -2.04 -38.37 24.01
C ALA A 210 -2.95 -39.51 23.56
N MET A 211 -2.79 -40.70 24.15
CA MET A 211 -3.77 -41.78 23.99
C MET A 211 -4.95 -41.51 24.92
N GLU A 212 -6.17 -41.49 24.39
CA GLU A 212 -7.38 -41.66 25.22
C GLU A 212 -7.43 -43.12 25.68
N ALA A 213 -7.54 -43.30 26.99
CA ALA A 213 -7.60 -44.60 27.67
C ALA A 213 -9.05 -45.06 27.85
#